data_AF-A0A2W5AFE2-F1
#
_entry.id   AF-A0A2W5AFE2-F1
#
_cell.length_a   1.000
_cell.length_b   1.000
_cell.length_c   1.000
_cell.angle_alpha   90.00
_cell.angle_beta   90.00
_cell.angle_gamma   90.00
#
_symmetry.space_group_name_H-M   'P 1'
#
loop_
_entity.id
_entity.type
_entity.pdbx_description
1 polymer ?
#
loop_
_entity_poly.entity_id
_entity_poly.type
_entity_poly.pdbx_seq_one_letter_code
_entity_poly.pdbx_strand_id
1 'polypeptide(L)'
;MGHISHEPSMEEILSSIKRIIAEDDAPPARAKKASAKATKLVQPSPEPEILELTETVELTPVEEAPAAAAPAKPDAIPAAEAPPMIVPDDEILSIATATATRSALSTLSRLKVRPEEGAPENSLEGLVREMLRPMLKEWLDANLPAIVESMVAKEIQRISGGAL
;
A
#
# COMPACT_ATOMS: atom_id res chain seq x y z
N MET A 1 -5.27 -42.67 28.03
CA MET A 1 -4.07 -42.02 28.63
C MET A 1 -3.18 -41.65 27.47
N GLY A 2 -3.22 -40.46 26.89
CA GLY A 2 -2.91 -39.16 27.48
C GLY A 2 -1.86 -38.59 26.52
N HIS A 3 -2.25 -37.66 25.65
CA HIS A 3 -1.35 -37.05 24.68
C HIS A 3 -0.21 -36.39 25.46
N ILE A 4 0.99 -36.96 25.39
CA ILE A 4 2.20 -36.36 25.94
C ILE A 4 2.52 -35.19 25.02
N SER A 5 1.98 -34.02 25.35
CA SER A 5 2.44 -32.76 24.79
C SER A 5 3.89 -32.59 25.21
N HIS A 6 4.81 -33.11 24.41
CA HIS A 6 6.18 -32.64 24.43
C HIS A 6 6.11 -31.25 23.82
N GLU A 7 6.11 -30.21 24.66
CA GLU A 7 6.42 -28.88 24.17
C GLU A 7 7.78 -29.01 23.46
N PRO A 8 7.87 -28.71 22.15
CA PRO A 8 9.09 -28.94 21.41
C PRO A 8 10.22 -28.14 22.06
N SER A 9 11.37 -28.78 22.25
CA SER A 9 12.54 -28.11 22.80
C SER A 9 12.97 -26.97 21.85
N MET A 10 13.50 -25.88 22.41
CA MET A 10 13.99 -24.72 21.63
C MET A 10 14.92 -25.14 20.48
N GLU A 11 15.74 -26.17 20.70
CA GLU A 11 16.66 -26.71 19.68
C GLU A 11 15.93 -27.42 18.54
N GLU A 12 14.79 -28.06 18.80
CA GLU A 12 13.94 -28.70 17.79
C GLU A 12 13.23 -27.64 16.93
N ILE A 13 12.75 -26.57 17.56
CA ILE A 13 12.16 -25.41 16.86
C ILE A 13 13.19 -24.80 15.91
N LEU A 14 14.40 -24.53 16.40
CA LEU A 14 15.48 -23.95 15.58
C LEU A 14 15.95 -24.90 14.48
N SER A 15 15.97 -26.21 14.74
CA SER A 15 16.31 -27.22 13.73
C SER A 15 15.25 -27.33 12.64
N SER A 16 13.96 -27.22 13.00
CA SER A 16 12.85 -27.21 12.04
C SER A 16 12.89 -25.97 11.14
N ILE A 17 13.13 -24.79 11.69
CA ILE A 17 13.27 -23.55 10.91
C ILE A 17 14.47 -23.63 9.97
N LYS A 18 15.62 -24.12 10.45
CA LYS A 18 16.83 -24.29 9.63
C LYS A 18 16.64 -25.26 8.47
N ARG A 19 15.86 -26.33 8.69
CA ARG A 19 15.52 -27.30 7.64
C ARG A 19 14.63 -26.70 6.56
N ILE A 20 13.58 -25.98 6.95
CA ILE A 20 12.64 -25.37 5.99
C ILE A 20 13.35 -24.35 5.10
N ILE A 21 14.20 -23.48 5.67
CA ILE A 21 14.95 -22.47 4.90
C ILE A 21 15.94 -23.11 3.92
N ALA A 22 16.55 -24.23 4.29
CA ALA A 22 17.46 -24.96 3.40
C ALA A 22 16.72 -25.73 2.29
N GLU A 23 15.45 -26.11 2.52
CA GLU A 23 14.61 -26.85 1.58
C GLU A 23 13.88 -25.92 0.59
N ASP A 24 13.65 -24.65 0.96
CA ASP A 24 12.91 -23.66 0.16
C ASP A 24 13.78 -22.88 -0.86
N ASP A 25 15.12 -23.06 -0.87
CA ASP A 25 16.05 -22.44 -1.84
C ASP A 25 16.16 -23.21 -3.18
N ALA A 26 15.29 -24.22 -3.40
CA ALA A 26 15.23 -24.99 -4.64
C ALA A 26 14.14 -24.44 -5.58
N PRO A 27 14.45 -24.09 -6.84
CA PRO A 27 13.46 -23.54 -7.75
C PRO A 27 12.39 -24.60 -8.11
N PRO A 28 11.08 -24.27 -8.05
CA PRO A 28 10.04 -25.24 -8.36
C PRO A 28 10.03 -25.58 -9.85
N ALA A 29 10.38 -26.83 -10.15
CA ALA A 29 10.23 -27.43 -11.47
C ALA A 29 8.74 -27.54 -11.83
N ARG A 30 8.40 -27.05 -13.04
CA ARG A 30 7.08 -27.18 -13.69
C ARG A 30 6.57 -28.64 -13.67
N ALA A 31 5.35 -28.84 -13.19
CA ALA A 31 4.52 -29.99 -13.55
C ALA A 31 3.07 -29.56 -13.84
N LYS A 32 2.49 -30.22 -14.84
CA LYS A 32 1.30 -29.85 -15.61
C LYS A 32 0.02 -30.52 -15.07
N LYS A 33 -1.11 -29.82 -15.28
CA LYS A 33 -2.49 -30.27 -15.58
C LYS A 33 -3.29 -31.05 -14.52
N ALA A 34 -4.44 -30.48 -14.15
CA ALA A 34 -5.72 -31.19 -14.15
C ALA A 34 -6.88 -30.22 -14.41
N SER A 35 -7.72 -30.58 -15.39
CA SER A 35 -8.96 -29.92 -15.77
C SER A 35 -10.06 -30.25 -14.76
N ALA A 36 -10.80 -29.25 -14.29
CA ALA A 36 -12.14 -29.45 -13.74
C ALA A 36 -13.01 -28.25 -14.12
N LYS A 37 -13.90 -28.51 -15.08
CA LYS A 37 -14.97 -27.65 -15.55
C LYS A 37 -15.97 -27.42 -14.41
N ALA A 38 -16.12 -26.17 -13.96
CA ALA A 38 -17.25 -25.74 -13.15
C ALA A 38 -17.79 -24.41 -13.73
N THR A 39 -18.96 -24.52 -14.34
CA THR A 39 -19.72 -23.41 -14.91
C THR A 39 -20.52 -22.72 -13.81
N LYS A 40 -20.44 -21.38 -13.79
CA LYS A 40 -21.46 -20.40 -13.33
C LYS A 40 -21.68 -20.28 -11.82
N LEU A 41 -21.30 -19.11 -11.29
CA LEU A 41 -22.20 -18.10 -10.74
C LEU A 41 -21.41 -16.80 -10.52
N VAL A 42 -21.80 -15.76 -11.24
CA VAL A 42 -21.36 -14.38 -10.99
C VAL A 42 -21.99 -13.98 -9.66
N GLN A 43 -21.19 -13.93 -8.60
CA GLN A 43 -21.47 -13.06 -7.46
C GLN A 43 -20.77 -11.74 -7.74
N PRO A 44 -21.42 -10.57 -7.57
CA PRO A 44 -20.69 -9.33 -7.49
C PRO A 44 -19.81 -9.43 -6.23
N SER A 45 -18.50 -9.55 -6.44
CA SER A 45 -17.53 -9.26 -5.38
C SER A 45 -17.78 -7.82 -4.94
N PRO A 46 -17.78 -7.49 -3.64
CA PRO A 46 -17.56 -6.11 -3.26
C PRO A 46 -16.19 -5.75 -3.83
N GLU A 47 -16.17 -4.97 -4.92
CA GLU A 47 -14.95 -4.32 -5.35
C GLU A 47 -14.52 -3.43 -4.16
N PRO A 48 -13.24 -3.43 -3.77
CA PRO A 48 -12.78 -2.42 -2.83
C PRO A 48 -13.10 -1.07 -3.45
N GLU A 49 -13.98 -0.30 -2.81
CA GLU A 49 -14.30 1.06 -3.22
C GLU A 49 -12.96 1.83 -3.23
N ILE A 50 -12.45 2.10 -4.44
CA ILE A 50 -11.17 2.76 -4.63
C ILE A 50 -11.37 4.20 -4.19
N LEU A 51 -10.87 4.53 -2.99
CA LEU A 51 -10.87 5.89 -2.47
C LEU A 51 -9.83 6.71 -3.24
N GLU A 52 -10.26 7.45 -4.26
CA GLU A 52 -9.44 8.44 -4.93
C GLU A 52 -9.29 9.69 -4.05
N LEU A 53 -8.18 9.76 -3.30
CA LEU A 53 -7.79 10.95 -2.54
C LEU A 53 -7.20 12.04 -3.47
N THR A 54 -8.06 12.63 -4.30
CA THR A 54 -7.69 13.78 -5.13
C THR A 54 -7.71 15.10 -4.35
N GLU A 55 -8.30 15.10 -3.16
CA GLU A 55 -8.41 16.27 -2.28
C GLU A 55 -7.41 16.14 -1.12
N THR A 56 -6.45 17.08 -1.05
CA THR A 56 -5.55 17.21 0.09
C THR A 56 -6.32 17.78 1.27
N VAL A 57 -6.63 16.95 2.26
CA VAL A 57 -7.19 17.42 3.53
C VAL A 57 -6.12 18.24 4.26
N GLU A 58 -6.36 19.55 4.35
CA GLU A 58 -5.59 20.45 5.20
C GLU A 58 -6.01 20.20 6.65
N LEU A 59 -5.22 19.42 7.38
CA LEU A 59 -5.43 19.17 8.81
C LEU A 59 -5.18 20.49 9.56
N THR A 60 -6.25 21.25 9.81
CA THR A 60 -6.22 22.32 10.79
C THR A 60 -6.01 21.68 12.17
N PRO A 61 -4.97 22.07 12.93
CA PRO A 61 -4.84 21.64 14.31
C PRO A 61 -6.11 22.08 15.05
N VAL A 62 -6.84 21.12 15.63
CA VAL A 62 -7.92 21.46 16.57
C VAL A 62 -7.25 22.10 17.78
N GLU A 63 -7.33 23.42 17.84
CA GLU A 63 -6.91 24.20 19.00
C GLU A 63 -7.86 23.86 20.16
N GLU A 64 -7.36 23.06 21.10
CA GLU A 64 -8.05 22.74 22.33
C GLU A 64 -8.11 24.00 23.20
N ALA A 65 -9.21 24.76 23.05
CA ALA A 65 -9.48 25.92 23.88
C ALA A 65 -9.69 25.46 25.35
N PRO A 66 -9.01 26.07 26.34
CA PRO A 66 -9.28 25.74 27.74
C PRO A 66 -10.60 26.39 28.15
N ALA A 67 -11.68 25.61 28.15
CA ALA A 67 -12.94 25.99 28.76
C ALA A 67 -12.80 25.96 30.29
N ALA A 68 -12.65 27.14 30.89
CA ALA A 68 -12.76 27.31 32.33
C ALA A 68 -14.23 27.23 32.78
N ALA A 69 -14.60 26.18 33.53
CA ALA A 69 -15.47 26.23 34.71
C ALA A 69 -15.75 24.81 35.26
N ALA A 70 -15.33 24.54 36.49
CA ALA A 70 -15.67 23.32 37.25
C ALA A 70 -17.18 23.28 37.59
N PRO A 71 -17.77 22.08 37.82
CA PRO A 71 -17.96 21.66 39.21
C PRO A 71 -17.87 20.15 39.51
N ALA A 72 -17.61 19.89 40.80
CA ALA A 72 -17.84 18.67 41.61
C ALA A 72 -17.00 17.40 41.33
N LYS A 73 -15.95 17.23 42.15
CA LYS A 73 -15.33 15.93 42.46
C LYS A 73 -16.33 15.04 43.22
N PRO A 74 -16.58 13.78 42.81
CA PRO A 74 -16.99 12.75 43.74
C PRO A 74 -15.77 12.38 44.62
N ASP A 75 -16.02 12.26 45.91
CA ASP A 75 -15.05 11.97 46.97
C ASP A 75 -13.95 10.98 46.59
N ALA A 76 -12.71 11.40 46.83
CA ALA A 76 -11.54 10.56 46.72
C ALA A 76 -11.59 9.48 47.80
N ILE A 77 -11.79 8.22 47.40
CA ILE A 77 -11.28 7.09 48.17
C ILE A 77 -9.75 7.21 48.10
N PRO A 78 -9.00 7.17 49.21
CA PRO A 78 -7.55 7.10 49.15
C PRO A 78 -7.18 5.72 48.60
N ALA A 79 -7.10 5.62 47.27
CA ALA A 79 -6.44 4.51 46.62
C ALA A 79 -4.97 4.60 47.07
N ALA A 80 -4.59 3.65 47.91
CA ALA A 80 -3.19 3.37 48.21
C ALA A 80 -2.38 3.47 46.93
N GLU A 81 -1.26 4.18 47.02
CA GLU A 81 -0.27 4.32 45.97
C GLU A 81 0.08 2.92 45.43
N ALA A 82 -0.60 2.52 44.35
CA ALA A 82 -0.15 1.40 43.57
C ALA A 82 1.21 1.85 43.01
N PRO A 83 2.29 1.08 43.22
CA PRO A 83 3.57 1.43 42.60
C PRO A 83 3.33 1.64 41.11
N PRO A 84 4.00 2.61 40.47
CA PRO A 84 3.88 2.76 39.03
C PRO A 84 4.15 1.40 38.42
N MET A 85 3.15 0.80 37.77
CA MET A 85 3.41 -0.30 36.88
C MET A 85 4.26 0.31 35.77
N ILE A 86 5.56 0.13 35.90
CA ILE A 86 6.51 0.31 34.81
C ILE A 86 6.12 -0.79 33.83
N VAL A 87 5.22 -0.46 32.90
CA VAL A 87 5.19 -1.17 31.63
C VAL A 87 6.59 -0.93 31.06
N PRO A 88 7.43 -1.96 30.89
CA PRO A 88 8.63 -1.76 30.11
C PRO A 88 8.14 -1.27 28.75
N ASP A 89 8.60 -0.09 28.34
CA ASP A 89 8.51 0.32 26.95
C ASP A 89 9.35 -0.70 26.17
N ASP A 90 8.73 -1.82 25.80
CA ASP A 90 9.24 -2.81 24.83
C ASP A 90 9.22 -2.20 23.41
N GLU A 91 9.40 -0.88 23.33
CA GLU A 91 9.57 -0.15 22.10
C GLU A 91 11.04 -0.32 21.71
N ILE A 92 11.28 -1.33 20.90
CA ILE A 92 12.60 -1.69 20.34
C ILE A 92 13.26 -0.50 19.62
N LEU A 93 12.50 0.54 19.27
CA LEU A 93 12.95 1.73 18.59
C LEU A 93 12.83 2.96 19.47
N SER A 94 13.89 3.76 19.53
CA SER A 94 13.78 5.09 20.08
C SER A 94 12.99 6.00 19.14
N ILE A 95 12.16 6.87 19.70
CA ILE A 95 11.43 7.92 18.96
C ILE A 95 12.39 8.78 18.13
N ALA A 96 13.60 9.04 18.63
CA ALA A 96 14.63 9.78 17.92
C ALA A 96 15.09 9.04 16.65
N THR A 97 15.31 7.73 16.74
CA THR A 97 15.67 6.88 15.59
C THR A 97 14.54 6.83 14.57
N ALA A 98 13.29 6.64 15.02
CA ALA A 98 12.13 6.63 14.14
C ALA A 98 11.97 7.95 13.38
N THR A 99 12.17 9.08 14.07
CA THR A 99 12.08 10.43 13.49
C THR A 99 13.21 10.67 12.48
N ALA A 100 14.44 10.28 12.81
CA ALA A 100 15.59 10.41 11.91
C ALA A 100 15.41 9.59 10.61
N THR A 101 14.97 8.33 10.72
CA THR A 101 14.71 7.48 9.54
C THR A 101 13.57 8.04 8.69
N ARG A 102 12.49 8.54 9.31
CA ARG A 102 11.39 9.17 8.59
C ARG A 102 11.83 10.43 7.84
N SER A 103 12.69 11.24 8.45
CA SER A 103 13.27 12.42 7.79
C SER A 103 14.15 12.03 6.61
N ALA A 104 15.02 11.03 6.74
CA ALA A 104 15.89 10.57 5.66
C ALA A 104 15.10 10.01 4.47
N LEU A 105 14.05 9.21 4.74
CA LEU A 105 13.15 8.68 3.71
C LEU A 105 12.34 9.79 3.02
N SER A 106 11.89 10.80 3.76
CA SER A 106 11.19 11.97 3.20
C SER A 106 12.11 12.76 2.25
N THR A 107 13.37 12.97 2.64
CA THR A 107 14.37 13.60 1.76
C THR A 107 14.63 12.78 0.51
N LEU A 108 14.77 11.45 0.63
CA LEU A 108 14.95 10.56 -0.52
C LEU A 108 13.74 10.56 -1.46
N SER A 109 12.53 10.58 -0.91
CA SER A 109 11.29 10.65 -1.68
C SER A 109 11.19 11.96 -2.49
N ARG A 110 11.55 13.10 -1.88
CA ARG A 110 11.62 14.40 -2.56
C ARG A 110 12.64 14.41 -3.69
N LEU A 111 13.77 13.71 -3.52
CA LEU A 111 14.77 13.56 -4.59
C LEU A 111 14.29 12.65 -5.73
N LYS A 112 13.48 11.62 -5.43
CA LYS A 112 12.99 10.65 -6.41
C LYS A 112 11.80 11.14 -7.24
N VAL A 113 11.08 12.16 -6.76
CA VAL A 113 9.90 12.75 -7.40
C VAL A 113 10.23 14.02 -8.19
N ARG A 114 11.49 14.47 -8.23
CA ARG A 114 11.82 15.69 -8.96
C ARG A 114 11.74 15.41 -10.47
N PRO A 115 10.76 15.97 -11.19
CA PRO A 115 10.67 15.84 -12.63
C PRO A 115 11.64 16.85 -13.20
N GLU A 116 12.93 16.53 -13.17
CA GLU A 116 13.89 17.27 -13.99
C GLU A 116 13.58 16.88 -15.43
N GLU A 117 13.17 17.85 -16.24
CA GLU A 117 13.17 17.72 -17.70
C GLU A 117 14.60 17.36 -18.12
N GLY A 118 14.83 16.07 -18.41
CA GLY A 118 16.19 15.51 -18.59
C GLY A 118 16.72 14.71 -17.40
N ALA A 119 15.86 13.99 -16.67
CA ALA A 119 16.29 12.97 -15.71
C ALA A 119 17.39 12.08 -16.32
N PRO A 120 18.43 11.70 -15.55
CA PRO A 120 19.44 10.80 -16.07
C PRO A 120 18.77 9.50 -16.53
N GLU A 121 19.16 9.01 -17.71
CA GLU A 121 18.78 7.71 -18.31
C GLU A 121 18.90 6.53 -17.32
N ASN A 122 19.65 6.73 -16.23
CA ASN A 122 19.92 5.74 -15.18
C ASN A 122 18.89 5.77 -14.04
N SER A 123 17.87 6.63 -14.11
CA SER A 123 16.76 6.60 -13.17
C SER A 123 15.81 5.45 -13.49
N LEU A 124 15.18 4.87 -12.47
CA LEU A 124 14.18 3.82 -12.65
C LEU A 124 13.03 4.29 -13.56
N GLU A 125 12.64 5.55 -13.46
CA GLU A 125 11.63 6.15 -14.32
C GLU A 125 12.06 6.19 -15.78
N GLY A 126 13.33 6.55 -16.05
CA GLY A 126 13.91 6.50 -17.40
C GLY A 126 13.84 5.09 -17.98
N LEU A 127 14.26 4.07 -17.22
CA LEU A 127 14.20 2.68 -17.67
C LEU A 127 12.77 2.20 -17.94
N VAL A 128 11.82 2.53 -17.06
CA VAL A 128 10.40 2.17 -17.23
C VAL A 128 9.81 2.88 -18.45
N ARG A 129 10.13 4.16 -18.69
CA ARG A 129 9.71 4.89 -19.90
C ARG A 129 10.26 4.24 -21.17
N GLU A 130 11.53 3.87 -21.20
CA GLU A 130 12.13 3.17 -22.34
C GLU A 130 11.49 1.81 -22.60
N MET A 131 11.09 1.08 -21.54
CA MET A 131 10.36 -0.17 -21.68
C MET A 131 8.89 0.01 -22.12
N LEU A 132 8.21 1.07 -21.68
CA LEU A 132 6.81 1.33 -22.02
C LEU A 132 6.62 2.00 -23.38
N ARG A 133 7.62 2.76 -23.86
CA ARG A 133 7.61 3.44 -25.16
C ARG A 133 7.18 2.52 -26.32
N PRO A 134 7.78 1.32 -26.53
CA PRO A 134 7.36 0.44 -27.63
C PRO A 134 5.93 -0.07 -27.47
N MET A 135 5.49 -0.42 -26.26
CA MET A 135 4.13 -0.94 -26.02
C MET A 135 3.07 0.13 -26.26
N LEU A 136 3.30 1.36 -25.80
CA LEU A 136 2.41 2.48 -26.03
C LEU A 136 2.37 2.87 -27.51
N LYS A 137 3.50 2.82 -28.22
CA LYS A 137 3.55 3.09 -29.65
C LYS A 137 2.72 2.08 -30.43
N GLU A 138 2.91 0.79 -30.20
CA GLU A 138 2.15 -0.27 -30.87
C GLU A 138 0.65 -0.13 -30.60
N TRP A 139 0.28 0.17 -29.36
CA TRP A 139 -1.11 0.41 -28.99
C TRP A 139 -1.69 1.65 -29.69
N LEU A 140 -0.96 2.77 -29.72
CA LEU A 140 -1.39 3.99 -30.41
C LEU A 140 -1.54 3.74 -31.91
N ASP A 141 -0.57 3.07 -32.54
CA ASP A 141 -0.62 2.76 -33.96
C ASP A 141 -1.84 1.88 -34.31
N ALA A 142 -2.26 0.98 -33.41
CA ALA A 142 -3.44 0.13 -33.59
C ALA A 142 -4.78 0.80 -33.25
N ASN A 143 -4.84 1.70 -32.26
CA ASN A 143 -6.11 2.20 -31.70
C ASN A 143 -6.43 3.65 -32.08
N LEU A 144 -5.43 4.47 -32.38
CA LEU A 144 -5.61 5.88 -32.69
C LEU A 144 -6.49 6.12 -33.94
N PRO A 145 -6.40 5.34 -35.04
CA PRO A 145 -7.24 5.55 -36.22
C PRO A 145 -8.74 5.49 -35.89
N ALA A 146 -9.18 4.46 -35.17
CA ALA A 146 -10.57 4.28 -34.80
C ALA A 146 -11.08 5.40 -33.85
N ILE A 147 -10.24 5.83 -32.91
CA ILE A 147 -10.56 6.93 -32.00
C ILE A 147 -10.79 8.22 -32.81
N VAL A 148 -9.89 8.54 -33.74
CA VAL A 148 -9.99 9.74 -34.58
C VAL A 148 -11.22 9.69 -35.49
N GLU A 149 -11.48 8.56 -36.16
CA GLU A 149 -12.68 8.41 -36.99
C GLU A 149 -13.97 8.67 -36.19
N SER A 150 -14.06 8.14 -34.97
CA SER A 150 -15.21 8.37 -34.10
C SER A 150 -15.36 9.83 -33.70
N MET A 151 -14.25 10.55 -33.51
CA MET A 151 -14.24 11.96 -33.11
C MET A 151 -14.59 12.87 -34.29
N VAL A 152 -14.05 12.58 -35.48
CA VAL A 152 -14.38 13.28 -36.72
C VAL A 152 -15.84 13.05 -37.11
N ALA A 153 -16.35 11.81 -36.97
CA ALA A 153 -17.76 11.52 -37.22
C ALA A 153 -18.69 12.34 -36.30
N LYS A 154 -18.34 12.45 -35.01
CA LYS A 154 -19.05 13.32 -34.05
C LYS A 154 -18.97 14.79 -34.44
N GLU A 155 -17.81 15.25 -34.88
CA GLU A 155 -17.59 16.64 -35.28
C GLU A 155 -18.35 17.02 -36.56
N ILE A 156 -18.39 16.13 -37.55
CA ILE A 156 -19.19 16.32 -38.77
C ILE A 156 -20.68 16.35 -38.43
N GLN A 157 -21.17 15.44 -37.58
CA GLN A 157 -22.57 15.44 -37.12
C GLN A 157 -22.94 16.75 -36.41
N ARG A 158 -22.02 17.28 -35.59
CA ARG A 158 -22.22 18.55 -34.89
C ARG A 158 -22.32 19.73 -35.87
N ILE A 159 -21.44 19.79 -36.87
CA ILE A 159 -21.43 20.88 -37.87
C ILE A 159 -22.62 20.75 -38.83
N SER A 160 -22.96 19.54 -39.26
CA SER A 160 -24.09 19.32 -40.17
C SER A 160 -25.44 19.51 -39.49
N GLY A 161 -25.57 19.14 -38.20
CA GLY A 161 -26.77 19.35 -37.40
C GLY A 161 -26.92 20.76 -36.82
N GLY A 162 -25.83 21.54 -36.76
CA GLY A 162 -25.82 22.92 -36.25
C GLY A 162 -26.04 24.01 -37.31
N ALA A 163 -26.30 23.64 -38.56
CA ALA A 163 -26.49 24.56 -39.68
C ALA A 163 -27.97 24.77 -40.10
N LEU A 164 -28.92 24.48 -39.21
CA LEU A 164 -30.36 24.73 -39.40
C LEU A 164 -30.91 25.64 -38.30
#